data_AF-A0A959E9G4-F1
#
_entry.id   AF-A0A959E9G4-F1
#
_cell.length_a   1.000
_cell.length_b   1.000
_cell.length_c   1.000
_cell.angle_alpha   90.00
_cell.angle_beta   90.00
_cell.angle_gamma   90.00
#
_symmetry.space_group_name_H-M   'P 1'
#
loop_
_entity.id
_entity.type
_entity.pdbx_description
1 polymer ?
#
loop_
_entity_poly.entity_id
_entity_poly.type
_entity_poly.pdbx_seq_one_letter_code
_entity_poly.pdbx_strand_id
1 'polypeptide(L)'
;MFKRGDWLQPDQQVQFGTPAVLHPLPEGADGSRLTLARWLVDRRSPTTARVIVNRIWQAYFGVGLVDTPEDFGVRSTAPSHPELLDWLACELMDNDWSVKHIHRLICNSATYQQTSYATPEAYQDDPQNRLLARGARFRVDAELVRDIALSASGLLNSDIGGRSVYPPAPEFLFQPPVSYGPKVWDVEQDGQQYR
;
A
#
# COMPACT_ATOMS: atom_id res chain seq x y z
N MET A 1 11.88 -28.95 -14.51
CA MET A 1 11.95 -27.86 -15.49
C MET A 1 11.42 -28.39 -16.80
N PHE A 2 10.75 -27.55 -17.59
CA PHE A 2 10.17 -27.94 -18.87
C PHE A 2 10.92 -27.24 -20.00
N LYS A 3 11.07 -27.91 -21.14
CA LYS A 3 11.69 -27.26 -22.32
C LYS A 3 10.82 -26.10 -22.77
N ARG A 4 11.33 -24.88 -22.63
CA ARG A 4 10.61 -23.63 -22.96
C ARG A 4 9.22 -23.50 -22.31
N GLY A 5 9.00 -24.14 -21.16
CA GLY A 5 7.71 -24.11 -20.47
C GLY A 5 6.65 -25.07 -21.02
N ASP A 6 6.97 -25.92 -22.01
CA ASP A 6 6.05 -26.94 -22.52
C ASP A 6 5.93 -28.10 -21.51
N TRP A 7 4.77 -28.18 -20.85
CA TRP A 7 4.49 -29.20 -19.83
C TRP A 7 4.52 -30.64 -20.36
N LEU A 8 4.44 -30.84 -21.69
CA LEU A 8 4.59 -32.16 -22.34
C LEU A 8 6.05 -32.57 -22.54
N GLN A 9 7.01 -31.66 -22.35
CA GLN A 9 8.44 -31.92 -22.51
C GLN A 9 9.19 -31.72 -21.18
N PRO A 10 9.08 -32.68 -20.24
CA PRO A 10 9.86 -32.66 -19.01
C PRO A 10 11.36 -32.70 -19.34
N ASP A 11 12.11 -31.85 -18.67
CA ASP A 11 13.57 -31.77 -18.70
C ASP A 11 14.11 -32.05 -17.28
N GLN A 12 15.21 -31.42 -16.86
CA GLN A 12 15.78 -31.58 -15.52
C GLN A 12 14.77 -31.38 -14.37
N GLN A 13 14.74 -32.35 -13.46
CA GLN A 13 14.06 -32.20 -12.17
C GLN A 13 14.80 -31.16 -11.33
N VAL A 14 14.07 -30.18 -10.82
CA VAL A 14 14.61 -29.13 -9.94
C VAL A 14 14.18 -29.41 -8.50
N GLN A 15 15.09 -29.22 -7.56
CA GLN A 15 14.82 -29.31 -6.13
C GLN A 15 14.49 -27.92 -5.58
N PHE A 16 13.89 -27.89 -4.40
CA PHE A 16 13.72 -26.62 -3.67
C PHE A 16 15.08 -26.00 -3.36
N GLY A 17 15.14 -24.67 -3.43
CA GLY A 17 16.38 -23.93 -3.22
C GLY A 17 16.16 -22.44 -3.40
N THR A 18 17.21 -21.68 -3.17
CA THR A 18 17.22 -20.22 -3.32
C THR A 18 18.17 -19.83 -4.46
N PRO A 19 17.95 -18.68 -5.13
CA PRO A 19 18.89 -18.20 -6.14
C PRO A 19 20.30 -18.08 -5.56
N ALA A 20 21.32 -18.57 -6.28
CA ALA A 20 22.70 -18.59 -5.80
C ALA A 20 23.32 -17.20 -5.53
N VAL A 21 22.71 -16.14 -6.08
CA VAL A 21 23.08 -14.74 -5.81
C VAL A 21 22.60 -14.25 -4.43
N LEU A 22 21.67 -14.98 -3.81
CA LEU A 22 21.14 -14.69 -2.49
C LEU A 22 21.72 -15.64 -1.44
N HIS A 23 21.53 -15.32 -0.16
CA HIS A 23 22.03 -16.16 0.92
C HIS A 23 21.38 -17.56 0.90
N PRO A 24 22.12 -18.62 1.28
CA PRO A 24 21.61 -19.98 1.23
C PRO A 24 20.54 -20.22 2.30
N LEU A 25 19.75 -21.28 2.11
CA LEU A 25 18.88 -21.81 3.16
C LEU A 25 19.71 -22.29 4.35
N PRO A 26 19.15 -22.28 5.58
CA PRO A 26 19.79 -22.90 6.74
C PRO A 26 20.12 -24.37 6.50
N GLU A 27 21.21 -24.87 7.09
CA GLU A 27 21.54 -26.29 7.03
C GLU A 27 20.41 -27.15 7.60
N GLY A 28 20.09 -28.25 6.92
CA GLY A 28 19.00 -29.14 7.32
C GLY A 28 17.58 -28.60 7.05
N ALA A 29 17.44 -27.51 6.27
CA ALA A 29 16.14 -26.99 5.85
C ALA A 29 15.28 -28.07 5.17
N ASP A 30 14.04 -28.20 5.62
CA ASP A 30 13.06 -29.20 5.18
C ASP A 30 12.39 -28.86 3.82
N GLY A 31 12.77 -27.75 3.19
CA GLY A 31 12.17 -27.27 1.94
C GLY A 31 10.71 -26.82 2.06
N SER A 32 10.18 -26.70 3.28
CA SER A 32 8.80 -26.31 3.51
C SER A 32 8.54 -24.84 3.16
N ARG A 33 7.26 -24.51 2.95
CA ARG A 33 6.82 -23.10 2.79
C ARG A 33 7.17 -22.24 4.00
N LEU A 34 7.20 -22.84 5.20
CA LEU A 34 7.60 -22.13 6.43
C LEU A 34 9.10 -21.79 6.39
N THR A 35 9.94 -22.70 5.91
CA THR A 35 11.37 -22.43 5.72
C THR A 35 11.59 -21.30 4.72
N LEU A 36 10.87 -21.30 3.59
CA LEU A 36 10.92 -20.17 2.64
C LEU A 36 10.46 -18.85 3.27
N ALA A 37 9.37 -18.87 4.03
CA ALA A 37 8.85 -17.67 4.69
C ALA A 37 9.87 -17.08 5.68
N ARG A 38 10.52 -17.93 6.49
CA ARG A 38 11.59 -17.52 7.42
C ARG A 38 12.82 -16.99 6.69
N TRP A 39 13.20 -17.60 5.58
CA TRP A 39 14.30 -17.14 4.73
C TRP A 39 14.02 -15.76 4.11
N LEU A 40 12.78 -15.52 3.66
CA LEU A 40 12.39 -14.23 3.07
C LEU A 40 12.49 -13.05 4.05
N VAL A 41 12.22 -13.30 5.34
CA VAL A 41 12.26 -12.30 6.42
C VAL A 41 13.52 -12.40 7.29
N ASP A 42 14.52 -13.17 6.84
CA ASP A 42 15.82 -13.26 7.50
C ASP A 42 16.54 -11.91 7.42
N ARG A 43 17.35 -11.58 8.43
CA ARG A 43 18.16 -10.34 8.45
C ARG A 43 19.14 -10.25 7.27
N ARG A 44 19.53 -11.39 6.69
CA ARG A 44 20.35 -11.48 5.47
C ARG A 44 19.55 -11.19 4.19
N SER A 45 18.23 -10.95 4.32
CA SER A 45 17.28 -10.62 3.25
C SER A 45 16.64 -9.23 3.44
N PRO A 46 17.42 -8.13 3.36
CA PRO A 46 16.92 -6.80 3.75
C PRO A 46 15.82 -6.25 2.81
N THR A 47 15.67 -6.81 1.61
CA THR A 47 14.70 -6.34 0.60
C THR A 47 13.28 -6.37 1.13
N THR A 48 12.89 -7.40 1.88
CA THR A 48 11.53 -7.52 2.42
C THR A 48 11.23 -6.38 3.39
N ALA A 49 12.15 -6.07 4.30
CA ALA A 49 11.99 -4.97 5.24
C ALA A 49 11.91 -3.62 4.52
N ARG A 50 12.82 -3.36 3.55
CA ARG A 50 12.81 -2.14 2.71
C ARG A 50 11.48 -1.95 1.97
N VAL A 51 10.95 -3.00 1.36
CA VAL A 51 9.65 -2.95 0.65
C VAL A 51 8.52 -2.60 1.60
N ILE A 52 8.46 -3.25 2.77
CA ILE A 52 7.39 -3.02 3.75
C ILE A 52 7.42 -1.58 4.28
N VAL A 53 8.58 -1.09 4.71
CA VAL A 53 8.67 0.28 5.23
C VAL A 53 8.41 1.32 4.14
N ASN A 54 8.79 1.06 2.88
CA ASN A 54 8.47 1.94 1.76
C ASN A 54 6.97 2.04 1.51
N ARG A 55 6.24 0.92 1.60
CA ARG A 55 4.77 0.90 1.47
C ARG A 55 4.09 1.64 2.62
N ILE A 56 4.57 1.45 3.85
CA ILE A 56 4.07 2.18 5.02
C ILE A 56 4.33 3.68 4.83
N TRP A 57 5.54 4.05 4.40
CA TRP A 57 5.90 5.44 4.11
C TRP A 57 4.98 6.03 3.04
N GLN A 58 4.79 5.32 1.92
CA GLN A 58 3.92 5.73 0.84
C GLN A 58 2.48 5.98 1.31
N ALA A 59 1.95 5.16 2.23
CA ALA A 59 0.62 5.37 2.78
C ALA A 59 0.50 6.69 3.58
N TYR A 60 1.58 7.15 4.22
CA TYR A 60 1.60 8.39 5.01
C TYR A 60 2.04 9.63 4.24
N PHE A 61 2.77 9.47 3.13
CA PHE A 61 3.33 10.59 2.37
C PHE A 61 2.84 10.65 0.91
N GLY A 62 2.05 9.67 0.46
CA GLY A 62 1.52 9.55 -0.91
C GLY A 62 2.51 8.95 -1.90
N VAL A 63 3.81 9.25 -1.72
CA VAL A 63 4.91 8.69 -2.53
C VAL A 63 5.88 7.98 -1.60
N GLY A 64 6.28 6.77 -1.97
CA GLY A 64 7.31 6.01 -1.24
C GLY A 64 8.69 6.67 -1.38
N LEU A 65 9.63 6.32 -0.48
CA LEU A 65 11.04 6.69 -0.66
C LEU A 65 11.58 6.17 -2.00
N VAL A 66 11.20 4.95 -2.36
CA VAL A 66 11.19 4.43 -3.73
C VAL A 66 9.79 4.64 -4.31
N ASP A 67 9.71 5.30 -5.45
CA ASP A 67 8.45 5.64 -6.13
C ASP A 67 7.75 4.43 -6.74
N THR A 68 8.50 3.38 -7.09
CA THR A 68 8.00 2.09 -7.57
C THR A 68 7.95 1.05 -6.43
N PRO A 69 6.83 0.93 -5.67
CA PRO A 69 6.74 0.01 -4.55
C PRO A 69 6.81 -1.49 -4.92
N GLU A 70 6.72 -1.80 -6.22
CA GLU A 70 6.76 -3.17 -6.76
C GLU A 70 8.12 -3.56 -7.36
N ASP A 71 9.04 -2.60 -7.55
CA ASP A 71 10.36 -2.84 -8.14
C ASP A 71 11.45 -2.18 -7.30
N PHE A 72 12.28 -3.00 -6.65
CA PHE A 72 13.48 -2.61 -5.90
C PHE A 72 14.76 -3.09 -6.61
N GLY A 73 14.66 -3.45 -7.89
CA GLY A 73 15.76 -3.91 -8.71
C GLY A 73 16.63 -2.76 -9.23
N VAL A 74 17.73 -3.12 -9.89
CA VAL A 74 18.70 -2.16 -10.47
C VAL A 74 18.13 -1.27 -11.59
N ARG A 75 16.91 -1.54 -12.04
CA ARG A 75 16.19 -0.73 -13.04
C ARG A 75 15.17 0.24 -12.43
N SER A 76 14.94 0.15 -11.13
CA SER A 76 14.09 1.08 -10.39
C SER A 76 14.80 2.41 -10.15
N THR A 77 14.03 3.47 -9.94
CA THR A 77 14.57 4.76 -9.51
C THR A 77 15.26 4.60 -8.16
N ALA A 78 16.40 5.26 -7.97
CA ALA A 78 17.07 5.27 -6.67
C ALA A 78 16.12 5.86 -5.59
N PRO A 79 16.16 5.34 -4.35
CA PRO A 79 15.41 5.93 -3.25
C PRO A 79 15.74 7.42 -3.09
N SER A 80 14.76 8.27 -2.81
CA SER A 80 15.03 9.70 -2.54
C SER A 80 15.92 9.90 -1.31
N HIS A 81 15.72 9.07 -0.29
CA HIS A 81 16.48 9.09 0.96
C HIS A 81 16.92 7.65 1.30
N PRO A 82 18.03 7.15 0.71
CA PRO A 82 18.44 5.76 0.87
C PRO A 82 18.83 5.42 2.32
N GLU A 83 19.50 6.33 3.03
CA GLU A 83 19.88 6.13 4.43
C GLU A 83 18.66 6.02 5.34
N LEU A 84 17.61 6.82 5.09
CA LEU A 84 16.36 6.76 5.84
C LEU A 84 15.61 5.44 5.58
N LEU A 85 15.57 5.00 4.32
CA LEU A 85 14.97 3.71 3.96
C LEU A 85 15.68 2.56 4.68
N ASP A 86 17.01 2.59 4.72
CA ASP A 86 17.83 1.56 5.35
C ASP A 86 17.68 1.56 6.86
N TRP A 87 17.66 2.76 7.46
CA TRP A 87 17.43 2.92 8.87
C TRP A 87 16.05 2.39 9.28
N LEU A 88 14.97 2.73 8.56
CA LEU A 88 13.63 2.21 8.84
C LEU A 88 13.54 0.69 8.67
N ALA A 89 14.22 0.14 7.65
CA ALA A 89 14.26 -1.30 7.42
C ALA A 89 14.96 -2.05 8.56
N CYS A 90 16.10 -1.52 9.03
CA CYS A 90 16.79 -2.04 10.22
C CYS A 90 15.90 -1.92 11.45
N GLU A 91 15.30 -0.75 11.69
CA GLU A 91 14.40 -0.50 12.82
C GLU A 91 13.23 -1.49 12.86
N LEU A 92 12.65 -1.82 11.70
CA LEU A 92 11.58 -2.82 11.60
C LEU A 92 12.08 -4.21 12.01
N MET A 93 13.25 -4.63 11.52
CA MET A 93 13.84 -5.94 11.84
C MET A 93 14.32 -6.03 13.30
N ASP A 94 14.80 -4.92 13.86
CA ASP A 94 15.30 -4.79 15.24
C ASP A 94 14.18 -4.81 16.28
N ASN A 95 12.97 -4.41 15.89
CA ASN A 95 11.79 -4.39 16.75
C ASN A 95 10.78 -5.50 16.39
N ASP A 96 11.30 -6.72 16.16
CA ASP A 96 10.50 -7.94 15.92
C ASP A 96 9.43 -7.80 14.82
N TRP A 97 9.73 -7.05 13.76
CA TRP A 97 8.82 -6.79 12.65
C TRP A 97 7.50 -6.12 13.08
N SER A 98 7.52 -5.36 14.19
CA SER A 98 6.35 -4.63 14.69
C SER A 98 5.98 -3.48 13.75
N VAL A 99 5.02 -3.72 12.86
CA VAL A 99 4.48 -2.68 11.95
C VAL A 99 3.89 -1.51 12.74
N LYS A 100 3.22 -1.78 13.88
CA LYS A 100 2.68 -0.75 14.78
C LYS A 100 3.77 0.17 15.33
N HIS A 101 4.97 -0.35 15.58
CA HIS A 101 6.11 0.46 16.00
C HIS A 101 6.50 1.48 14.92
N ILE A 102 6.67 1.03 13.67
CA ILE A 102 7.00 1.91 12.55
C ILE A 102 5.91 2.96 12.30
N HIS A 103 4.63 2.60 12.40
CA HIS A 103 3.54 3.58 12.30
C HIS A 103 3.67 4.69 13.37
N ARG A 104 3.87 4.33 14.64
CA ARG A 104 4.03 5.33 15.71
C ARG A 104 5.27 6.20 15.48
N LEU A 105 6.37 5.60 15.05
CA LEU A 105 7.62 6.28 14.77
C LEU A 105 7.43 7.35 13.69
N ILE A 106 6.76 7.00 12.59
CA ILE A 106 6.45 7.94 11.50
C ILE A 106 5.51 9.04 12.01
N CYS A 107 4.39 8.68 12.67
CA CYS A 107 3.41 9.65 13.19
C CYS A 107 4.01 10.64 14.21
N ASN A 108 5.05 10.25 14.92
CA ASN A 108 5.74 11.10 15.89
C ASN A 108 6.96 11.83 15.32
N SER A 109 7.28 11.65 14.04
CA SER A 109 8.40 12.34 13.38
C SER A 109 8.07 13.80 13.11
N ALA A 110 9.08 14.67 13.19
CA ALA A 110 8.94 16.06 12.78
C ALA A 110 8.47 16.18 11.32
N THR A 111 8.92 15.26 10.45
CA THR A 111 8.54 15.20 9.04
C THR A 111 7.05 14.97 8.83
N TYR A 112 6.44 14.05 9.58
CA TYR A 112 4.99 13.80 9.49
C TYR A 112 4.16 14.97 10.06
N GLN A 113 4.66 15.62 11.10
CA GLN A 113 3.97 16.70 11.82
C GLN A 113 4.12 18.07 11.15
N GLN A 114 4.79 18.17 10.00
CA GLN A 114 4.89 19.42 9.25
C GLN A 114 3.52 19.89 8.75
N THR A 115 3.36 21.21 8.62
CA THR A 115 2.19 21.79 7.95
C THR A 115 2.19 21.42 6.47
N SER A 116 1.00 21.15 5.91
CA SER A 116 0.83 20.95 4.46
C SER A 116 0.74 22.27 3.69
N TYR A 117 0.72 23.41 4.38
CA TYR A 117 0.76 24.73 3.75
C TYR A 117 2.15 25.01 3.16
N ALA A 118 2.19 25.38 1.88
CA ALA A 118 3.41 25.78 1.18
C ALA A 118 3.10 26.87 0.15
N THR A 119 4.12 27.64 -0.24
CA THR A 119 3.98 28.68 -1.26
C THR A 119 3.78 28.06 -2.64
N PRO A 120 3.14 28.77 -3.60
CA PRO A 120 2.98 28.28 -4.96
C PRO A 120 4.30 27.87 -5.63
N GLU A 121 5.39 28.59 -5.35
CA GLU A 121 6.73 28.31 -5.87
C GLU A 121 7.23 26.96 -5.35
N ALA A 122 7.09 26.69 -4.05
CA ALA A 122 7.49 25.41 -3.46
C ALA A 122 6.70 24.20 -4.02
N TYR A 123 5.45 24.42 -4.44
CA TYR A 123 4.66 23.40 -5.14
C TYR A 123 5.09 23.20 -6.59
N GLN A 124 5.60 24.23 -7.27
CA GLN A 124 6.12 24.12 -8.62
C GLN A 124 7.48 23.41 -8.64
N ASP A 125 8.34 23.72 -7.67
CA ASP A 125 9.70 23.17 -7.58
C ASP A 125 9.70 21.69 -7.17
N ASP A 126 8.84 21.29 -6.24
CA ASP A 126 8.69 19.90 -5.82
C ASP A 126 7.21 19.50 -5.70
N PRO A 127 6.51 19.23 -6.82
CA PRO A 127 5.08 18.91 -6.81
C PRO A 127 4.73 17.65 -6.02
N GLN A 128 5.64 16.68 -6.00
CA GLN A 128 5.46 15.37 -5.37
C GLN A 128 5.95 15.32 -3.93
N ASN A 129 6.47 16.42 -3.40
CA ASN A 129 7.03 16.51 -2.04
C ASN A 129 8.16 15.49 -1.80
N ARG A 130 8.99 15.23 -2.83
CA ARG A 130 10.14 14.31 -2.75
C ARG A 130 11.19 14.78 -1.74
N LEU A 131 11.30 16.08 -1.51
CA LEU A 131 12.22 16.69 -0.55
C LEU A 131 11.68 16.71 0.88
N LEU A 132 10.40 16.31 1.08
CA LEU A 132 9.75 16.28 2.39
C LEU A 132 9.76 17.64 3.11
N ALA A 133 9.69 18.73 2.33
CA ALA A 133 9.75 20.10 2.81
C ALA A 133 8.41 20.62 3.38
N ARG A 134 7.36 19.79 3.30
CA ARG A 134 6.02 20.08 3.81
C ARG A 134 5.29 18.80 4.20
N GLY A 135 4.20 18.93 4.95
CA GLY A 135 3.29 17.85 5.27
C GLY A 135 2.59 17.29 4.03
N ALA A 136 2.33 15.99 4.03
CA ALA A 136 1.65 15.32 2.93
C ALA A 136 0.20 15.81 2.79
N ARG A 137 -0.26 15.94 1.55
CA ARG A 137 -1.63 16.35 1.22
C ARG A 137 -2.26 15.30 0.32
N PHE A 138 -3.38 14.74 0.76
CA PHE A 138 -4.08 13.70 0.05
C PHE A 138 -5.33 14.23 -0.62
N ARG A 139 -5.65 13.65 -1.77
CA ARG A 139 -7.02 13.68 -2.28
C ARG A 139 -7.78 12.56 -1.57
N VAL A 140 -8.92 12.90 -0.99
CA VAL A 140 -9.81 11.90 -0.40
C VAL A 140 -10.46 11.06 -1.50
N ASP A 141 -10.62 9.77 -1.26
CA ASP A 141 -11.36 8.87 -2.14
C ASP A 141 -12.83 9.26 -2.20
N ALA A 142 -13.52 8.88 -3.28
CA ALA A 142 -14.92 9.25 -3.51
C ALA A 142 -15.85 8.82 -2.36
N GLU A 143 -15.63 7.63 -1.79
CA GLU A 143 -16.40 7.14 -0.64
C GLU A 143 -16.21 8.03 0.60
N LEU A 144 -14.97 8.43 0.88
CA LEU A 144 -14.68 9.34 1.99
C LEU A 144 -15.31 10.71 1.78
N VAL A 145 -15.42 11.21 0.54
CA VAL A 145 -16.09 12.49 0.27
C VAL A 145 -17.54 12.44 0.75
N ARG A 146 -18.26 11.35 0.46
CA ARG A 146 -19.64 11.14 0.91
C ARG A 146 -19.70 11.06 2.43
N ASP A 147 -18.85 10.27 3.05
CA ASP A 147 -18.84 10.11 4.51
C ASP A 147 -18.51 11.40 5.25
N ILE A 148 -17.59 12.21 4.71
CA ILE A 148 -17.29 13.55 5.22
C ILE A 148 -18.53 14.45 5.13
N ALA A 149 -19.25 14.43 3.99
CA ALA A 149 -20.47 15.21 3.83
C ALA A 149 -21.59 14.76 4.79
N LEU A 150 -21.77 13.45 4.97
CA LEU A 150 -22.74 12.87 5.90
C LEU A 150 -22.37 13.18 7.36
N SER A 151 -21.10 13.09 7.71
CA SER A 151 -20.60 13.41 9.04
C SER A 151 -20.76 14.90 9.36
N ALA A 152 -20.36 15.78 8.43
CA ALA A 152 -20.48 17.23 8.59
C ALA A 152 -21.94 17.71 8.65
N SER A 153 -22.86 16.99 8.00
CA SER A 153 -24.31 17.27 8.05
C SER A 153 -25.03 16.59 9.23
N GLY A 154 -24.34 15.75 10.00
CA GLY A 154 -24.93 15.00 11.13
C GLY A 154 -25.87 13.87 10.69
N LEU A 155 -25.83 13.46 9.43
CA LEU A 155 -26.67 12.40 8.87
C LEU A 155 -26.01 11.03 8.91
N LEU A 156 -24.68 10.96 9.09
CA LEU A 156 -23.93 9.71 9.06
C LEU A 156 -24.49 8.67 10.04
N ASN A 157 -24.92 7.54 9.51
CA ASN A 157 -25.27 6.38 10.32
C ASN A 157 -24.00 5.57 10.65
N SER A 158 -23.68 5.44 11.94
CA SER A 158 -22.46 4.75 12.42
C SER A 158 -22.67 3.28 12.79
N ASP A 159 -23.85 2.72 12.53
CA ASP A 159 -24.17 1.32 12.80
C ASP A 159 -23.27 0.38 11.98
N ILE A 160 -22.54 -0.50 12.67
CA ILE A 160 -21.64 -1.47 12.04
C ILE A 160 -22.42 -2.72 11.59
N GLY A 161 -22.20 -3.15 10.34
CA GLY A 161 -22.81 -4.35 9.77
C GLY A 161 -24.17 -4.10 9.10
N GLY A 162 -24.90 -5.15 8.73
CA GLY A 162 -26.23 -5.06 8.11
C GLY A 162 -26.26 -5.42 6.61
N ARG A 163 -27.42 -5.20 5.97
CA ARG A 163 -27.64 -5.53 4.55
C ARG A 163 -26.96 -4.53 3.62
N SER A 164 -26.74 -4.91 2.37
CA SER A 164 -26.34 -3.98 1.31
C SER A 164 -27.42 -2.91 1.13
N VAL A 165 -27.00 -1.65 0.95
CA VAL A 165 -27.87 -0.49 0.83
C VAL A 165 -27.69 0.18 -0.52
N TYR A 166 -28.74 0.85 -0.99
CA TYR A 166 -28.72 1.68 -2.19
C TYR A 166 -28.78 3.15 -1.76
N PRO A 167 -27.63 3.85 -1.66
CA PRO A 167 -27.62 5.26 -1.28
C PRO A 167 -28.24 6.15 -2.36
N PRO A 168 -28.60 7.40 -2.04
CA PRO A 168 -29.18 8.32 -3.01
C PRO A 168 -28.19 8.56 -4.14
N ALA A 169 -28.61 8.29 -5.37
CA ALA A 169 -27.80 8.44 -6.56
C ALA A 169 -28.64 9.12 -7.66
N PRO A 170 -28.05 10.00 -8.48
CA PRO A 170 -28.76 10.63 -9.59
C PRO A 170 -29.32 9.61 -10.58
N GLU A 171 -30.59 9.79 -10.97
CA GLU A 171 -31.33 8.84 -11.81
C GLU A 171 -30.63 8.54 -13.14
N PHE A 172 -29.98 9.53 -13.74
CA PHE A 172 -29.31 9.40 -15.04
C PHE A 172 -28.20 8.34 -15.05
N LEU A 173 -27.62 7.98 -13.90
CA LEU A 173 -26.60 6.92 -13.80
C LEU A 173 -27.16 5.54 -14.18
N PHE A 174 -28.47 5.37 -14.08
CA PHE A 174 -29.17 4.10 -14.29
C PHE A 174 -29.93 4.04 -15.62
N GLN A 175 -29.75 5.04 -16.47
CA GLN A 175 -30.35 5.14 -17.81
C GLN A 175 -29.28 4.99 -18.90
N PRO A 176 -29.61 4.47 -20.10
CA PRO A 176 -28.69 4.47 -21.24
C PRO A 176 -28.37 5.90 -21.72
N PRO A 177 -27.15 6.18 -22.21
CA PRO A 177 -26.03 5.25 -22.44
C PRO A 177 -25.08 5.08 -21.24
N VAL A 178 -25.35 5.74 -20.11
CA VAL A 178 -24.46 5.70 -18.93
C VAL A 178 -24.43 4.31 -18.30
N SER A 179 -25.57 3.62 -18.32
CA SER A 179 -25.67 2.20 -18.01
C SER A 179 -25.85 1.37 -19.28
N TYR A 180 -25.37 0.12 -19.26
CA TYR A 180 -25.55 -0.85 -20.35
C TYR A 180 -27.02 -1.25 -20.60
N GLY A 181 -27.92 -0.89 -19.68
CA GLY A 181 -29.36 -1.13 -19.74
C GLY A 181 -30.04 -0.54 -18.50
N PRO A 182 -31.37 -0.35 -18.51
CA PRO A 182 -32.09 0.24 -17.38
C PRO A 182 -31.87 -0.60 -16.12
N LYS A 183 -31.38 0.04 -15.06
CA LYS A 183 -31.18 -0.57 -13.74
C LYS A 183 -32.16 0.05 -12.76
N VAL A 184 -32.90 -0.78 -12.03
CA VAL A 184 -33.73 -0.29 -10.93
C VAL A 184 -32.81 -0.03 -9.73
N TRP A 185 -32.84 1.20 -9.21
CA TRP A 185 -32.07 1.63 -8.06
C TRP A 185 -33.02 2.12 -6.96
N ASP A 186 -33.45 1.19 -6.13
CA ASP A 186 -34.41 1.46 -5.06
C ASP A 186 -33.69 2.09 -3.87
N VAL A 187 -33.65 3.42 -3.83
CA VAL A 187 -32.99 4.18 -2.76
C VAL A 187 -33.65 3.87 -1.41
N GLU A 188 -32.82 3.55 -0.42
CA GLU A 188 -33.29 3.26 0.95
C GLU A 188 -33.97 4.49 1.57
N GLN A 189 -34.99 4.23 2.40
CA GLN A 189 -35.80 5.28 3.05
C GLN A 189 -35.84 5.13 4.58
N ASP A 190 -35.23 4.08 5.13
CA ASP A 190 -35.25 3.69 6.54
C ASP A 190 -34.09 4.30 7.37
N GLY A 191 -33.41 5.31 6.82
CA GLY A 191 -32.21 5.93 7.41
C GLY A 191 -30.92 5.20 7.02
N GLN A 192 -31.00 4.02 6.40
CA GLN A 192 -29.82 3.29 5.93
C GLN A 192 -29.20 3.91 4.67
N GLN A 193 -29.88 4.87 4.03
CA GLN A 193 -29.34 5.63 2.91
C GLN A 193 -28.16 6.55 3.29
N TYR A 194 -27.91 6.75 4.60
CA TYR A 194 -26.80 7.54 5.15
C TYR A 194 -25.73 6.69 5.85
N ARG A 195 -25.77 5.37 5.65
CA ARG A 195 -24.67 4.48 6.01
C ARG A 195 -23.52 4.60 5.03
#